data_AF-S2D2Z3-F1
#
_entry.id   AF-S2D2Z3-F1
#
_cell.length_a   1.000
_cell.length_b   1.000
_cell.length_c   1.000
_cell.angle_alpha   90.00
_cell.angle_beta   90.00
_cell.angle_gamma   90.00
#
_symmetry.space_group_name_H-M   'P 1'
#
loop_
_entity.id
_entity.type
_entity.pdbx_description
1 polymer ?
#
loop_
_entity_poly.entity_id
_entity_poly.type
_entity_poly.pdbx_seq_one_letter_code
_entity_poly.pdbx_strand_id
1 'polypeptide(L)'
;MNNWIRTGLISIILLNISCSGEVGEGRLSYEQKEFREKVCHQDDCALVILSYPYFKDDSQAASVLNEYIEQQLSMMISKEENSDVISLSASVTGFLGAYLSFVESENMSQSWELEIVAELTFQNSKMLSIVFDAYSNTGGAHPNTFRQYINFDKGSFKLIKNHELVLEEQGLLDLAEEKFREFHDVAHGTELKDDGRFFLQNEIGFFLPLAMGFEQEEFVLYYNPYEIGPYVMGATLLRFSKNEVKGIIINKAFD
;
A
#
# COMPACT_ATOMS: atom_id res chain seq x y z
N MET A 1 30.45 40.72 -1.39
CA MET A 1 29.52 40.39 -0.29
C MET A 1 28.13 40.84 -0.70
N ASN A 2 27.27 39.94 -1.16
CA ASN A 2 25.84 40.18 -1.31
C ASN A 2 25.11 38.86 -1.01
N ASN A 3 24.69 38.69 0.24
CA ASN A 3 23.83 37.59 0.66
C ASN A 3 22.39 37.98 0.35
N TRP A 4 21.78 37.32 -0.64
CA TRP A 4 20.33 37.35 -0.83
C TRP A 4 19.80 36.01 -0.37
N ILE A 5 19.45 35.92 0.92
CA ILE A 5 18.69 34.80 1.45
C ILE A 5 17.25 35.02 1.00
N ARG A 6 16.83 34.34 -0.07
CA ARG A 6 15.41 34.20 -0.41
C ARG A 6 14.81 33.20 0.58
N THR A 7 14.12 33.70 1.59
CA THR A 7 13.21 32.89 2.41
C THR A 7 12.06 32.44 1.52
N GLY A 8 12.11 31.20 1.05
CA GLY A 8 10.97 30.57 0.39
C GLY A 8 9.80 30.49 1.37
N LEU A 9 8.66 31.08 1.00
CA LEU A 9 7.42 30.86 1.74
C LEU A 9 7.00 29.40 1.52
N ILE A 10 7.10 28.60 2.58
CA ILE A 10 6.49 27.27 2.65
C ILE A 10 4.98 27.51 2.75
N SER A 11 4.27 27.31 1.64
CA SER A 11 2.81 27.39 1.61
C SER A 11 2.26 25.98 1.85
N ILE A 12 1.88 25.71 3.09
CA ILE A 12 1.12 24.51 3.46
C ILE A 12 -0.34 24.80 3.12
N ILE A 13 -0.83 24.24 2.02
CA ILE A 13 -2.26 24.26 1.68
C ILE A 13 -2.85 22.94 2.19
N LEU A 14 -3.55 23.00 3.32
CA LEU A 14 -4.40 21.91 3.81
C LEU A 14 -5.80 22.07 3.18
N LEU A 15 -6.12 21.24 2.20
CA LEU A 15 -7.50 21.08 1.71
C LEU A 15 -8.16 19.98 2.55
N ASN A 16 -9.09 20.35 3.43
CA ASN A 16 -9.87 19.39 4.20
C ASN A 16 -11.08 18.94 3.38
N ILE A 17 -10.93 17.94 2.53
CA ILE A 17 -12.06 17.19 1.97
C ILE A 17 -12.39 16.10 2.99
N SER A 18 -13.31 16.39 3.91
CA SER A 18 -13.69 15.43 4.96
C SER A 18 -14.66 14.40 4.40
N CYS A 19 -14.13 13.28 3.91
CA CYS A 19 -14.90 12.04 3.81
C CYS A 19 -14.87 11.38 5.20
N SER A 20 -15.97 11.47 5.95
CA SER A 20 -16.09 10.87 7.28
C SER A 20 -16.72 9.48 7.18
N GLY A 21 -16.02 8.43 7.62
CA GLY A 21 -16.60 7.09 7.76
C GLY A 21 -17.57 6.98 8.95
N GLU A 22 -18.67 6.25 8.79
CA GLU A 22 -19.78 6.20 9.77
C GLU A 22 -19.40 5.63 11.16
N VAL A 23 -20.00 6.26 12.17
CA VAL A 23 -19.93 5.94 13.61
C VAL A 23 -20.94 4.84 13.93
N GLY A 24 -20.46 3.62 14.14
CA GLY A 24 -21.25 2.50 14.66
C GLY A 24 -20.53 1.87 15.85
N GLU A 25 -21.26 1.10 16.66
CA GLU A 25 -20.69 0.45 17.85
C GLU A 25 -19.51 -0.46 17.46
N GLY A 26 -18.35 -0.24 18.07
CA GLY A 26 -17.10 -0.96 17.75
C GLY A 26 -16.37 -0.50 16.49
N ARG A 27 -16.85 0.52 15.76
CA ARG A 27 -16.16 1.15 14.61
C ARG A 27 -15.34 2.35 15.09
N LEU A 28 -14.11 2.49 14.60
CA LEU A 28 -13.31 3.68 14.82
C LEU A 28 -13.65 4.74 13.77
N SER A 29 -13.76 5.98 14.20
CA SER A 29 -13.98 7.16 13.36
C SER A 29 -12.66 7.70 12.84
N TYR A 30 -12.66 8.19 11.60
CA TYR A 30 -11.45 8.76 10.99
C TYR A 30 -11.80 9.95 10.11
N GLU A 31 -10.79 10.77 9.85
CA GLU A 31 -10.79 11.69 8.70
C GLU A 31 -9.68 11.30 7.74
N GLN A 32 -9.88 11.59 6.46
CA GLN A 32 -8.80 11.50 5.49
C GLN A 32 -7.88 12.72 5.64
N LYS A 33 -6.59 12.49 5.92
CA LYS A 33 -5.56 13.52 5.85
C LYS A 33 -4.97 13.54 4.46
N GLU A 34 -4.78 14.75 3.93
CA GLU A 34 -4.07 14.99 2.69
C GLU A 34 -2.79 15.77 2.97
N PHE A 35 -1.71 15.36 2.35
CA PHE A 35 -0.42 16.02 2.42
C PHE A 35 0.17 16.13 1.02
N ARG A 36 0.70 17.31 0.70
CA ARG A 36 1.34 17.58 -0.58
C ARG A 36 2.55 18.46 -0.40
N GLU A 37 3.70 18.00 -0.84
CA GLU A 37 4.94 18.77 -0.81
C GLU A 37 5.71 18.62 -2.12
N LYS A 38 6.38 19.68 -2.56
CA LYS A 38 7.19 19.64 -3.78
C LYS A 38 8.43 20.51 -3.67
N VAL A 39 9.46 20.13 -4.43
CA VAL A 39 10.64 20.95 -4.67
C VAL A 39 10.93 20.97 -6.17
N CYS A 40 11.38 22.10 -6.70
CA CYS A 40 11.57 22.27 -8.15
C CYS A 40 12.98 22.79 -8.47
N HIS A 41 13.50 22.35 -9.61
CA HIS A 41 14.64 22.93 -10.31
C HIS A 41 14.16 23.40 -11.67
N GLN A 42 14.11 24.72 -11.89
CA GLN A 42 13.48 25.32 -13.07
C GLN A 42 12.02 24.85 -13.19
N ASP A 43 11.64 24.28 -14.33
CA ASP A 43 10.28 23.82 -14.63
C ASP A 43 10.00 22.38 -14.15
N ASP A 44 11.04 21.61 -13.80
CA ASP A 44 10.90 20.24 -13.30
C ASP A 44 10.80 20.20 -11.77
N CYS A 45 9.87 19.39 -11.26
CA CYS A 45 9.63 19.24 -9.83
C CYS A 45 9.63 17.78 -9.39
N ALA A 46 10.10 17.54 -8.16
CA ALA A 46 9.71 16.37 -7.39
C ALA A 46 8.47 16.69 -6.56
N LEU A 47 7.45 15.84 -6.63
CA LEU A 47 6.17 15.98 -5.95
C LEU A 47 5.90 14.73 -5.10
N VAL A 48 5.53 14.95 -3.84
CA VAL A 48 5.01 13.93 -2.93
C VAL A 48 3.56 14.25 -2.58
N ILE A 49 2.68 13.29 -2.78
CA ILE A 49 1.25 13.34 -2.44
C ILE A 49 0.96 12.15 -1.51
N LEU A 50 0.41 12.43 -0.34
CA LEU A 50 -0.04 11.40 0.60
C LEU A 50 -1.51 11.65 0.94
N SER A 51 -2.30 10.57 0.97
CA SER A 51 -3.67 10.58 1.48
C SER A 51 -3.83 9.39 2.41
N TYR A 52 -4.23 9.58 3.67
CA TYR A 52 -4.34 8.47 4.62
C TYR A 52 -5.36 8.73 5.74
N PRO A 53 -5.99 7.69 6.31
CA PRO A 53 -6.92 7.86 7.40
C PRO A 53 -6.18 8.22 8.69
N TYR A 54 -6.73 9.18 9.43
CA TYR A 54 -6.33 9.52 10.79
C TYR A 54 -7.49 9.28 11.74
N PHE A 55 -7.32 8.34 12.66
CA PHE A 55 -8.35 7.94 13.61
C PHE A 55 -8.40 8.93 14.78
N LYS A 56 -9.59 9.49 15.03
CA LYS A 56 -9.80 10.60 15.97
C LYS A 56 -10.18 10.16 17.38
N ASP A 57 -10.58 8.90 17.53
CA ASP A 57 -11.03 8.33 18.78
C ASP A 57 -9.93 8.43 19.84
N ASP A 58 -10.28 8.86 21.05
CA ASP A 58 -9.38 8.85 22.22
C ASP A 58 -9.28 7.42 22.79
N SER A 59 -8.74 6.52 21.97
CA SER A 59 -8.56 5.10 22.30
C SER A 59 -7.14 4.66 22.00
N GLN A 60 -6.64 3.69 22.80
CA GLN A 60 -5.33 3.09 22.55
C GLN A 60 -5.24 2.45 21.15
N ALA A 61 -6.34 1.83 20.69
CA ALA A 61 -6.42 1.27 19.35
C ALA A 61 -6.18 2.32 18.25
N ALA A 62 -6.83 3.49 18.35
CA ALA A 62 -6.67 4.57 17.39
C ALA A 62 -5.25 5.16 17.41
N SER A 63 -4.67 5.36 18.60
CA SER A 63 -3.29 5.87 18.74
C SER A 63 -2.29 4.92 18.08
N VAL A 64 -2.32 3.64 18.42
CA VAL A 64 -1.39 2.64 17.88
C VAL A 64 -1.59 2.43 16.37
N LEU A 65 -2.83 2.48 15.89
CA LEU A 65 -3.12 2.38 14.47
C LEU A 65 -2.57 3.57 13.67
N ASN A 66 -2.72 4.79 14.18
CA ASN A 66 -2.13 5.98 13.57
C ASN A 66 -0.59 5.85 13.49
N GLU A 67 0.06 5.33 14.53
CA GLU A 67 1.51 5.05 14.50
C GLU A 67 1.88 4.04 13.42
N TYR A 68 1.13 2.94 13.27
CA TYR A 68 1.37 1.95 12.21
C TYR A 68 1.20 2.55 10.81
N ILE A 69 0.20 3.40 10.61
CA ILE A 69 -0.04 4.06 9.31
C ILE A 69 1.14 4.97 8.96
N GLU A 70 1.60 5.80 9.90
CA GLU A 70 2.74 6.69 9.66
C GLU A 70 4.04 5.93 9.42
N GLN A 71 4.28 4.84 10.17
CA GLN A 71 5.42 3.95 9.92
C GLN A 71 5.35 3.32 8.53
N GLN A 72 4.16 2.86 8.13
CA GLN A 72 3.98 2.23 6.82
C GLN A 72 4.22 3.21 5.67
N LEU A 73 3.69 4.43 5.77
CA LEU A 73 3.96 5.50 4.80
C LEU A 73 5.46 5.82 4.75
N SER A 74 6.10 5.94 5.92
CA SER A 74 7.54 6.21 6.01
C SER A 74 8.38 5.14 5.30
N MET A 75 8.07 3.86 5.50
CA MET A 75 8.74 2.74 4.83
C MET A 75 8.51 2.74 3.32
N MET A 76 7.32 3.10 2.84
CA MET A 76 7.03 3.16 1.40
C MET A 76 7.73 4.32 0.69
N ILE A 77 8.03 5.41 1.41
CA ILE A 77 8.76 6.57 0.85
C ILE A 77 10.28 6.33 0.87
N SER A 78 10.78 5.67 1.91
CA SER A 78 12.21 5.47 2.13
C SER A 78 12.77 4.35 1.25
N LYS A 79 13.89 4.60 0.55
CA LYS A 79 14.61 3.56 -0.23
C LYS A 79 15.58 2.72 0.61
N GLU A 80 15.83 3.09 1.87
CA GLU A 80 16.81 2.41 2.72
C GLU A 80 16.17 1.22 3.46
N GLU A 81 16.60 0.01 3.13
CA GLU A 81 16.12 -1.24 3.75
C GLU A 81 16.57 -1.41 5.22
N ASN A 82 17.31 -0.47 5.83
CA ASN A 82 17.99 -0.70 7.12
C ASN A 82 18.21 0.53 8.03
N SER A 83 17.41 1.59 7.92
CA SER A 83 17.51 2.71 8.86
C SER A 83 16.54 2.56 10.04
N ASP A 84 16.92 3.05 11.21
CA ASP A 84 16.04 3.27 12.37
C ASP A 84 14.69 3.90 11.97
N VAL A 85 13.65 3.76 12.80
CA VAL A 85 12.31 4.33 12.53
C VAL A 85 12.40 5.81 12.13
N ILE A 86 12.35 6.10 10.83
CA ILE A 86 12.37 7.46 10.27
C ILE A 86 10.95 8.00 10.36
N SER A 87 10.79 9.23 10.88
CA SER A 87 9.49 9.91 10.87
C SER A 87 9.00 10.17 9.45
N LEU A 88 7.68 10.17 9.23
CA LEU A 88 7.08 10.45 7.92
C LEU A 88 7.63 11.74 7.28
N SER A 89 7.76 12.82 8.05
CA SER A 89 8.31 14.10 7.57
C SER A 89 9.76 13.99 7.09
N ALA A 90 10.59 13.21 7.80
CA ALA A 90 11.97 12.99 7.40
C ALA A 90 12.06 12.14 6.12
N SER A 91 11.18 11.16 5.94
CA SER A 91 11.11 10.36 4.70
C SER A 91 10.72 11.21 3.49
N VAL A 92 9.71 12.08 3.64
CA VAL A 92 9.35 13.07 2.59
C VAL A 92 10.54 13.98 2.28
N THR A 93 11.19 14.53 3.30
CA THR A 93 12.36 15.40 3.14
C THR A 93 13.49 14.66 2.42
N GLY A 94 13.72 13.39 2.76
CA GLY A 94 14.71 12.53 2.12
C GLY A 94 14.44 12.32 0.63
N PHE A 95 13.19 12.02 0.25
CA PHE A 95 12.80 11.88 -1.16
C PHE A 95 13.04 13.17 -1.96
N LEU A 96 12.60 14.32 -1.43
CA LEU A 96 12.79 15.62 -2.08
C LEU A 96 14.27 16.02 -2.16
N GLY A 97 15.06 15.71 -1.13
CA GLY A 97 16.51 15.91 -1.13
C GLY A 97 17.26 15.02 -2.12
N ALA A 98 16.82 13.77 -2.29
CA ALA A 98 17.36 12.85 -3.29
C ALA A 98 17.14 13.38 -4.72
N TYR A 99 15.99 14.00 -5.00
CA TYR A 99 15.75 14.67 -6.29
C TYR A 99 16.75 15.82 -6.54
N LEU A 100 16.95 16.71 -5.57
CA LEU A 100 17.91 17.80 -5.71
C LEU A 100 19.33 17.29 -5.93
N SER A 101 19.69 16.21 -5.23
CA SER A 101 21.00 15.57 -5.37
C SER A 101 21.19 14.95 -6.76
N PHE A 102 20.14 14.30 -7.29
CA PHE A 102 20.12 13.79 -8.67
C PHE A 102 20.30 14.91 -9.70
N VAL A 103 19.59 16.02 -9.56
CA VAL A 103 19.71 17.16 -10.49
C VAL A 103 21.13 17.72 -10.50
N GLU A 104 21.75 17.83 -9.33
CA GLU A 104 23.13 18.28 -9.20
C GLU A 104 24.13 17.27 -9.78
N SER A 105 23.96 15.97 -9.51
CA SER A 105 24.90 14.93 -9.94
C SER A 105 24.84 14.64 -11.44
N GLU A 106 23.64 14.59 -12.01
CA GLU A 106 23.42 14.26 -13.42
C GLU A 106 23.46 15.51 -14.32
N ASN A 107 23.48 16.71 -13.73
CA ASN A 107 23.40 17.99 -14.46
C ASN A 107 22.24 18.02 -15.48
N MET A 108 21.13 17.37 -15.10
CA MET A 108 19.87 17.33 -15.85
C MET A 108 18.70 17.23 -14.87
N SER A 109 17.52 17.67 -15.30
CA SER A 109 16.29 17.54 -14.51
C SER A 109 15.22 16.77 -15.29
N GLN A 110 14.39 16.07 -14.52
CA GLN A 110 13.15 15.46 -14.98
C GLN A 110 12.21 15.37 -13.79
N SER A 111 10.93 15.62 -13.99
CA SER A 111 9.97 15.63 -12.88
C SER A 111 9.86 14.25 -12.21
N TRP A 112 9.81 14.25 -10.88
CA TRP A 112 9.58 13.06 -10.06
C TRP A 112 8.21 13.14 -9.39
N GLU A 113 7.55 12.01 -9.23
CA GLU A 113 6.26 11.91 -8.53
C GLU A 113 6.26 10.68 -7.63
N LEU A 114 5.73 10.87 -6.42
CA LEU A 114 5.38 9.83 -5.48
C LEU A 114 4.00 10.13 -4.93
N GLU A 115 3.06 9.24 -5.17
CA GLU A 115 1.72 9.29 -4.62
C GLU A 115 1.48 8.05 -3.78
N ILE A 116 1.00 8.21 -2.55
CA ILE A 116 0.57 7.11 -1.69
C ILE A 116 -0.81 7.41 -1.14
N VAL A 117 -1.77 6.55 -1.45
CA VAL A 117 -3.16 6.62 -0.97
C VAL A 117 -3.42 5.42 -0.08
N ALA A 118 -3.77 5.67 1.17
CA ALA A 118 -4.21 4.68 2.12
C ALA A 118 -5.70 4.85 2.40
N GLU A 119 -6.47 3.76 2.39
CA GLU A 119 -7.92 3.77 2.58
C GLU A 119 -8.35 2.68 3.57
N LEU A 120 -9.26 3.04 4.49
CA LEU A 120 -9.93 2.06 5.34
C LEU A 120 -10.94 1.27 4.51
N THR A 121 -10.58 0.05 4.11
CA THR A 121 -11.37 -0.77 3.19
C THR A 121 -12.29 -1.76 3.90
N PHE A 122 -11.99 -2.10 5.15
CA PHE A 122 -12.85 -2.95 5.98
C PHE A 122 -12.73 -2.57 7.46
N GLN A 123 -13.84 -2.70 8.18
CA GLN A 123 -13.84 -2.59 9.63
C GLN A 123 -15.09 -3.26 10.21
N ASN A 124 -14.90 -4.01 11.28
CA ASN A 124 -15.97 -4.49 12.16
C ASN A 124 -15.60 -4.24 13.64
N SER A 125 -16.28 -4.90 14.58
CA SER A 125 -16.02 -4.73 16.02
C SER A 125 -14.66 -5.27 16.49
N LYS A 126 -14.02 -6.17 15.73
CA LYS A 126 -12.79 -6.86 16.13
C LYS A 126 -11.54 -6.42 15.39
N MET A 127 -11.68 -6.03 14.13
CA MET A 127 -10.54 -5.75 13.26
C MET A 127 -10.86 -4.70 12.21
N LEU A 128 -9.82 -4.30 11.49
CA LEU A 128 -9.89 -3.46 10.30
C LEU A 128 -8.82 -3.86 9.29
N SER A 129 -9.04 -3.46 8.04
CA SER A 129 -8.08 -3.57 6.95
C SER A 129 -7.93 -2.21 6.30
N ILE A 130 -6.68 -1.81 6.06
CA ILE A 130 -6.34 -0.59 5.32
C ILE A 130 -5.47 -1.02 4.14
N VAL A 131 -5.89 -0.63 2.94
CA VAL A 131 -5.08 -0.77 1.73
C VAL A 131 -4.18 0.44 1.58
N PHE A 132 -2.97 0.24 1.07
CA PHE A 132 -2.04 1.29 0.66
C PHE A 132 -1.71 1.06 -0.81
N ASP A 133 -2.04 2.02 -1.65
CA ASP A 133 -1.66 2.09 -3.06
C ASP A 133 -0.59 3.16 -3.23
N ALA A 134 0.53 2.79 -3.83
CA ALA A 134 1.61 3.69 -4.17
C ALA A 134 1.82 3.73 -5.68
N TYR A 135 2.07 4.93 -6.18
CA TYR A 135 2.56 5.22 -7.51
C TYR A 135 3.86 6.00 -7.40
N SER A 136 4.87 5.63 -8.18
CA SER A 136 6.12 6.39 -8.24
C SER A 136 6.66 6.44 -9.65
N ASN A 137 7.06 7.65 -10.07
CA ASN A 137 7.80 7.88 -11.29
C ASN A 137 8.99 8.79 -10.99
N THR A 138 10.20 8.26 -11.05
CA THR A 138 11.44 9.04 -10.88
C THR A 138 12.21 9.17 -12.20
N GLY A 139 11.47 9.12 -13.33
CA GLY A 139 11.96 9.31 -14.69
C GLY A 139 12.73 8.11 -15.29
N GLY A 140 12.04 6.96 -15.28
CA GLY A 140 12.42 5.76 -16.04
C GLY A 140 11.52 5.52 -17.26
N ALA A 141 11.54 4.30 -17.81
CA ALA A 141 10.71 3.95 -18.98
C ALA A 141 9.20 3.95 -18.69
N HIS A 142 8.82 3.63 -17.45
CA HIS A 142 7.43 3.57 -16.98
C HIS A 142 7.37 3.85 -15.47
N PRO A 143 6.20 4.21 -14.92
CA PRO A 143 6.02 4.31 -13.47
C PRO A 143 6.02 2.94 -12.79
N ASN A 144 6.24 2.94 -11.48
CA ASN A 144 6.04 1.78 -10.60
C ASN A 144 4.75 1.97 -9.81
N THR A 145 4.01 0.87 -9.62
CA THR A 145 2.85 0.83 -8.73
C THR A 145 3.04 -0.30 -7.73
N PHE A 146 2.63 -0.08 -6.49
CA PHE A 146 2.70 -1.09 -5.45
C PHE A 146 1.47 -0.98 -4.54
N ARG A 147 0.84 -2.13 -4.24
CA ARG A 147 -0.25 -2.24 -3.28
C ARG A 147 0.15 -3.17 -2.15
N GLN A 148 -0.25 -2.81 -0.94
CA GLN A 148 -0.19 -3.68 0.23
C GLN A 148 -1.36 -3.42 1.16
N TYR A 149 -1.53 -4.30 2.14
CA TYR A 149 -2.55 -4.16 3.17
C TYR A 149 -1.90 -4.22 4.54
N ILE A 150 -2.48 -3.49 5.48
CA ILE A 150 -2.32 -3.81 6.91
C ILE A 150 -3.66 -4.29 7.44
N ASN A 151 -3.62 -5.38 8.20
CA ASN A 151 -4.77 -5.90 8.92
C ASN A 151 -4.50 -5.70 10.41
N PHE A 152 -5.43 -5.10 11.15
CA PHE A 152 -5.20 -4.71 12.53
C PHE A 152 -6.26 -5.29 13.46
N ASP A 153 -5.80 -5.92 14.53
CA ASP A 153 -6.65 -6.44 15.61
C ASP A 153 -6.89 -5.34 16.65
N LYS A 154 -8.16 -4.94 16.79
CA LYS A 154 -8.56 -3.86 17.71
C LYS A 154 -8.50 -4.26 19.18
N GLY A 155 -8.49 -5.55 19.48
CA GLY A 155 -8.42 -6.05 20.86
C GLY A 155 -6.99 -6.19 21.36
N SER A 156 -6.07 -6.63 20.50
CA SER A 156 -4.65 -6.81 20.86
C SER A 156 -3.78 -5.60 20.52
N PHE A 157 -4.30 -4.66 19.72
CA PHE A 157 -3.60 -3.48 19.20
C PHE A 157 -2.37 -3.84 18.35
N LYS A 158 -2.45 -4.94 17.59
CA LYS A 158 -1.35 -5.44 16.76
C LYS A 158 -1.78 -5.63 15.32
N LEU A 159 -0.81 -5.50 14.42
CA LEU A 159 -0.95 -5.97 13.05
C LEU A 159 -1.09 -7.50 13.04
N ILE A 160 -2.06 -7.99 12.29
CA ILE A 160 -2.29 -9.39 11.98
C ILE A 160 -1.40 -9.73 10.79
N LYS A 161 -0.40 -10.59 11.00
CA LYS A 161 0.49 -11.02 9.92
C LYS A 161 -0.22 -12.02 9.00
N ASN A 162 0.29 -12.20 7.78
CA ASN A 162 -0.30 -13.12 6.80
C ASN A 162 -0.47 -14.56 7.32
N HIS A 163 0.48 -15.08 8.09
CA HIS A 163 0.38 -16.41 8.71
C HIS A 163 -0.63 -16.50 9.88
N GLU A 164 -1.08 -15.35 10.40
CA GLU A 164 -2.17 -15.27 11.40
C GLU A 164 -3.52 -15.01 10.72
N LEU A 165 -3.49 -14.36 9.55
CA LEU A 165 -4.63 -14.06 8.71
C LEU A 165 -5.16 -15.32 8.00
N VAL A 166 -4.25 -16.19 7.54
CA VAL A 166 -4.54 -17.43 6.83
C VAL A 166 -4.43 -18.60 7.80
N LEU A 167 -5.56 -19.26 8.08
CA LEU A 167 -5.65 -20.41 8.99
C LEU A 167 -5.43 -21.76 8.27
N GLU A 168 -5.81 -21.84 7.00
CA GLU A 168 -5.70 -23.02 6.14
C GLU A 168 -5.00 -22.61 4.83
N GLU A 169 -3.67 -22.63 4.83
CA GLU A 169 -2.85 -22.10 3.75
C GLU A 169 -3.05 -22.85 2.42
N GLN A 170 -3.09 -24.19 2.47
CA GLN A 170 -3.31 -24.99 1.27
C GLN A 170 -4.72 -24.76 0.71
N GLY A 171 -5.74 -24.72 1.57
CA GLY A 171 -7.11 -24.42 1.13
C GLY A 171 -7.23 -23.04 0.47
N LEU A 172 -6.52 -22.03 0.96
CA LEU A 172 -6.49 -20.71 0.32
C LEU A 172 -5.72 -20.75 -1.01
N LEU A 173 -4.60 -21.48 -1.06
CA LEU A 173 -3.78 -21.61 -2.26
C LEU A 173 -4.57 -22.26 -3.41
N ASP A 174 -5.33 -23.31 -3.11
CA ASP A 174 -6.16 -24.00 -4.10
C ASP A 174 -7.26 -23.08 -4.67
N LEU A 175 -7.96 -22.33 -3.80
CA LEU A 175 -8.95 -21.33 -4.22
C LEU A 175 -8.32 -20.20 -5.03
N ALA A 176 -7.14 -19.74 -4.63
CA ALA A 176 -6.40 -18.70 -5.33
C ALA A 176 -5.96 -19.16 -6.72
N GLU A 177 -5.51 -20.40 -6.86
CA GLU A 177 -5.11 -20.96 -8.15
C GLU A 177 -6.30 -21.03 -9.11
N GLU A 178 -7.46 -21.47 -8.64
CA GLU A 178 -8.70 -21.51 -9.44
C GLU A 178 -9.08 -20.13 -9.96
N LYS A 179 -9.16 -19.12 -9.08
CA LYS A 179 -9.50 -17.74 -9.49
C LYS A 179 -8.41 -17.10 -10.33
N PHE A 180 -7.14 -17.41 -10.09
CA PHE A 180 -6.04 -16.91 -10.90
C PHE A 180 -6.13 -17.43 -12.34
N ARG A 181 -6.43 -18.72 -12.49
CA ARG A 181 -6.67 -19.36 -13.78
C ARG A 181 -7.83 -18.73 -14.52
N GLU A 182 -8.94 -18.44 -13.82
CA GLU A 182 -10.09 -17.73 -14.39
C GLU A 182 -9.71 -16.31 -14.82
N PHE A 183 -9.05 -15.54 -13.95
CA PHE A 183 -8.67 -14.15 -14.20
C PHE A 183 -7.81 -13.99 -15.46
N HIS A 184 -6.91 -14.96 -15.73
CA HIS A 184 -5.98 -14.92 -16.85
C HIS A 184 -6.40 -15.77 -18.06
N ASP A 185 -7.63 -16.30 -18.07
CA ASP A 185 -8.14 -17.19 -19.12
C ASP A 185 -7.18 -18.36 -19.43
N VAL A 186 -6.61 -18.98 -18.39
CA VAL A 186 -5.64 -20.07 -18.55
C VAL A 186 -6.35 -21.30 -19.10
N ALA A 187 -5.89 -21.78 -20.27
CA ALA A 187 -6.50 -22.90 -20.96
C ALA A 187 -6.68 -24.14 -20.07
N HIS A 188 -7.80 -24.84 -20.25
CA HIS A 188 -8.10 -26.04 -19.48
C HIS A 188 -7.06 -27.14 -19.74
N GLY A 189 -6.52 -27.72 -18.67
CA GLY A 189 -5.49 -28.76 -18.74
C GLY A 189 -4.05 -28.26 -18.91
N THR A 190 -3.84 -26.95 -19.08
CA THR A 190 -2.50 -26.34 -19.06
C THR A 190 -2.04 -26.13 -17.63
N GLU A 191 -0.85 -26.61 -17.25
CA GLU A 191 -0.29 -26.25 -15.95
C GLU A 191 0.14 -24.78 -15.96
N LEU A 192 -0.02 -24.05 -14.86
CA LEU A 192 0.34 -22.62 -14.80
C LEU A 192 1.81 -22.37 -15.15
N LYS A 193 2.71 -23.26 -14.76
CA LYS A 193 4.14 -23.18 -15.10
C LYS A 193 4.42 -23.33 -16.60
N ASP A 194 3.53 -23.99 -17.34
CA ASP A 194 3.66 -24.29 -18.77
C ASP A 194 2.92 -23.27 -19.65
N ASP A 195 2.11 -22.39 -19.06
CA ASP A 195 1.39 -21.32 -19.79
C ASP A 195 2.37 -20.32 -20.44
N GLY A 196 3.54 -20.11 -19.84
CA GLY A 196 4.62 -19.30 -20.38
C GLY A 196 4.46 -17.78 -20.15
N ARG A 197 3.31 -17.32 -19.65
CA ARG A 197 3.13 -15.91 -19.23
C ARG A 197 3.60 -15.62 -17.80
N PHE A 198 3.65 -16.63 -16.93
CA PHE A 198 3.89 -16.46 -15.50
C PHE A 198 5.31 -16.84 -15.07
N PHE A 199 5.80 -16.22 -14.00
CA PHE A 199 7.12 -16.44 -13.41
C PHE A 199 7.13 -17.65 -12.46
N LEU A 200 6.65 -18.80 -12.97
CA LEU A 200 6.49 -20.04 -12.20
C LEU A 200 7.49 -21.13 -12.63
N GLN A 201 8.67 -20.73 -13.09
CA GLN A 201 9.68 -21.64 -13.63
C GLN A 201 10.63 -22.19 -12.54
N ASN A 202 11.20 -23.36 -12.85
CA ASN A 202 12.40 -23.96 -12.24
C ASN A 202 12.40 -24.35 -10.76
N GLU A 203 11.41 -23.98 -9.94
CA GLU A 203 11.17 -24.50 -8.56
C GLU A 203 10.06 -23.74 -7.83
N ILE A 204 9.65 -22.57 -8.34
CA ILE A 204 8.61 -21.73 -7.76
C ILE A 204 7.25 -22.20 -8.28
N GLY A 205 6.51 -22.94 -7.44
CA GLY A 205 5.10 -23.27 -7.69
C GLY A 205 4.20 -22.04 -7.56
N PHE A 206 2.91 -22.21 -7.80
CA PHE A 206 1.92 -21.16 -7.50
C PHE A 206 1.98 -20.82 -5.99
N PHE A 207 1.83 -19.53 -5.65
CA PHE A 207 2.00 -19.04 -4.28
C PHE A 207 1.01 -17.91 -4.00
N LEU A 208 0.69 -17.70 -2.72
CA LEU A 208 -0.16 -16.58 -2.27
C LEU A 208 0.62 -15.26 -2.28
N PRO A 209 0.01 -14.13 -2.67
CA PRO A 209 0.71 -12.86 -2.68
C PRO A 209 0.95 -12.35 -1.26
N LEU A 210 1.89 -11.42 -1.11
CA LEU A 210 2.09 -10.75 0.17
C LEU A 210 0.95 -9.77 0.50
N ALA A 211 0.36 -9.14 -0.51
CA ALA A 211 -0.73 -8.20 -0.31
C ALA A 211 -2.07 -8.93 -0.15
N MET A 212 -2.44 -9.16 1.12
CA MET A 212 -3.70 -9.81 1.51
C MET A 212 -4.47 -8.96 2.51
N GLY A 213 -5.76 -8.76 2.27
CA GLY A 213 -6.58 -7.94 3.15
C GLY A 213 -8.07 -8.06 2.85
N PHE A 214 -8.82 -7.06 3.27
CA PHE A 214 -10.27 -7.04 3.10
C PHE A 214 -10.70 -5.76 2.44
N GLU A 215 -11.59 -5.89 1.47
CA GLU A 215 -12.29 -4.77 0.86
C GLU A 215 -13.79 -5.03 0.96
N GLN A 216 -14.48 -4.20 1.74
CA GLN A 216 -15.89 -4.40 2.07
C GLN A 216 -16.12 -5.80 2.67
N GLU A 217 -16.95 -6.63 2.03
CA GLU A 217 -17.30 -7.97 2.48
C GLU A 217 -16.49 -9.08 1.78
N GLU A 218 -15.40 -8.71 1.11
CA GLU A 218 -14.55 -9.63 0.36
C GLU A 218 -13.15 -9.72 0.97
N PHE A 219 -12.62 -10.93 0.98
CA PHE A 219 -11.19 -11.15 1.17
C PHE A 219 -10.48 -10.99 -0.17
N VAL A 220 -9.32 -10.33 -0.16
CA VAL A 220 -8.61 -9.93 -1.36
C VAL A 220 -7.18 -10.43 -1.33
N LEU A 221 -6.77 -11.03 -2.46
CA LEU A 221 -5.38 -11.33 -2.79
C LEU A 221 -4.97 -10.43 -3.96
N TYR A 222 -3.88 -9.68 -3.81
CA TYR A 222 -3.39 -8.79 -4.85
C TYR A 222 -1.94 -9.13 -5.21
N TYR A 223 -1.71 -9.59 -6.44
CA TYR A 223 -0.37 -9.74 -6.98
C TYR A 223 0.05 -8.43 -7.64
N ASN A 224 1.11 -7.83 -7.12
CA ASN A 224 1.71 -6.65 -7.71
C ASN A 224 2.31 -6.96 -9.10
N PRO A 225 2.46 -5.95 -9.98
CA PRO A 225 3.25 -6.12 -11.19
C PRO A 225 4.65 -6.65 -10.85
N TYR A 226 5.17 -7.55 -11.68
CA TYR A 226 6.41 -8.31 -11.44
C TYR A 226 6.36 -9.40 -10.36
N GLU A 227 5.29 -9.51 -9.56
CA GLU A 227 5.22 -10.52 -8.48
C GLU A 227 5.11 -11.94 -9.03
N ILE A 228 4.13 -12.19 -9.90
CA ILE A 228 3.88 -13.53 -10.51
C ILE A 228 4.01 -13.54 -12.04
N GLY A 229 4.24 -12.39 -12.67
CA GLY A 229 4.39 -12.26 -14.12
C GLY A 229 4.91 -10.89 -14.53
N PRO A 230 5.17 -10.67 -15.83
CA PRO A 230 5.82 -9.45 -16.32
C PRO A 230 4.93 -8.22 -16.14
N TYR A 231 5.54 -7.03 -16.05
CA TYR A 231 4.81 -5.76 -15.86
C TYR A 231 3.68 -5.51 -16.85
N VAL A 232 3.84 -5.93 -18.11
CA VAL A 232 2.81 -5.77 -19.16
C VAL A 232 1.52 -6.55 -18.87
N MET A 233 1.58 -7.54 -17.97
CA MET A 233 0.41 -8.27 -17.47
C MET A 233 -0.39 -7.43 -16.47
N GLY A 234 0.22 -6.40 -15.89
CA GLY A 234 -0.37 -5.62 -14.80
C GLY A 234 -0.47 -6.41 -13.50
N ALA A 235 -1.30 -5.91 -12.59
CA ALA A 235 -1.61 -6.58 -11.34
C ALA A 235 -2.70 -7.64 -11.51
N THR A 236 -2.73 -8.62 -10.61
CA THR A 236 -3.83 -9.60 -10.52
C THR A 236 -4.58 -9.41 -9.21
N LEU A 237 -5.88 -9.19 -9.30
CA LEU A 237 -6.75 -8.96 -8.14
C LEU A 237 -7.77 -10.10 -8.05
N LEU A 238 -7.62 -10.95 -7.03
CA LEU A 238 -8.53 -12.06 -6.75
C LEU A 238 -9.41 -11.71 -5.56
N ARG A 239 -10.72 -11.84 -5.74
CA ARG A 239 -11.74 -11.51 -4.73
C ARG A 239 -12.49 -12.78 -4.31
N PHE A 240 -12.63 -12.95 -3.01
CA PHE A 240 -13.33 -14.08 -2.41
C PHE A 240 -14.42 -13.56 -1.49
N SER A 241 -15.64 -14.03 -1.70
CA SER A 241 -16.72 -13.80 -0.76
C SER A 241 -16.40 -14.44 0.59
N LYS A 242 -16.94 -13.86 1.66
CA LYS A 242 -16.86 -14.45 3.01
C LYS A 242 -17.21 -15.95 3.04
N ASN A 243 -18.19 -16.39 2.26
CA ASN A 243 -18.58 -17.80 2.26
C ASN A 243 -17.49 -18.72 1.69
N GLU A 244 -16.76 -18.28 0.65
CA GLU A 244 -15.68 -19.07 0.03
C GLU A 244 -14.50 -19.28 1.00
N VAL A 245 -14.17 -18.27 1.79
CA VAL A 245 -12.99 -18.28 2.68
C VAL A 245 -13.34 -18.57 4.15
N LYS A 246 -14.58 -18.95 4.45
CA LYS A 246 -15.00 -19.26 5.81
C LYS A 246 -14.25 -20.46 6.37
N GLY A 247 -13.53 -20.24 7.49
CA GLY A 247 -12.68 -21.26 8.10
C GLY A 247 -11.29 -21.40 7.46
N ILE A 248 -11.04 -20.69 6.35
CA ILE A 248 -9.74 -20.61 5.69
C ILE A 248 -8.95 -19.39 6.18
N ILE A 249 -9.64 -18.29 6.44
CA ILE A 249 -9.07 -17.05 7.01
C ILE A 249 -9.58 -16.80 8.43
N ILE A 250 -8.93 -15.87 9.13
CA ILE A 250 -9.23 -15.52 10.53
C ILE A 250 -10.73 -15.24 10.78
N ASN A 251 -11.29 -15.87 11.81
CA ASN A 251 -12.71 -15.75 12.15
C ASN A 251 -13.14 -14.32 12.51
N LYS A 252 -12.20 -13.46 12.91
CA LYS A 252 -12.47 -12.05 13.26
C LYS A 252 -13.07 -11.25 12.10
N ALA A 253 -12.89 -11.68 10.85
CA ALA A 253 -13.45 -11.00 9.69
C ALA A 253 -14.97 -11.20 9.50
N PHE A 254 -15.56 -12.16 10.23
CA PHE A 254 -16.96 -12.56 10.08
C PHE A 254 -17.88 -12.04 11.20
N ASP A 255 -17.32 -11.36 12.21
CA ASP A 255 -18.05 -10.66 13.27
C ASP A 255 -18.67 -9.35 12.76
#